data_AF-A0A7Y1UKQ0-F1
#
_entry.id   AF-A0A7Y1UKQ0-F1
#
_cell.length_a   1.000
_cell.length_b   1.000
_cell.length_c   1.000
_cell.angle_alpha   90.00
_cell.angle_beta   90.00
_cell.angle_gamma   90.00
#
_symmetry.space_group_name_H-M   'P 1'
#
loop_
_entity.id
_entity.type
_entity.pdbx_description
1 polymer ?
#
loop_
_entity_poly.entity_id
_entity_poly.type
_entity_poly.pdbx_seq_one_letter_code
_entity_poly.pdbx_strand_id
1 'polypeptide(L)'
;MRRSPCAWLVLVLAPVPAAALDYERDVMPIFAKKCYDCHSAEAGKWKGGLRLDDAAHFRKRFAKHEVVIPGDWDASYLFVVITRPPDHKETMPPKDKGERLTPDEIMTVAKWIHEGARINGDRGDRGDPDFAPEDFVKFDRHGRLVTEQFGADAAAAPEPATARPRSWTNQEGKTITATFKGMEGSDALLLLANGRTVRYPLAKLSAASRAEIEKLAAGGAR
;
A
#
# COMPACT_ATOMS: atom_id res chain seq x y z
N MET A 1 42.43 57.81 19.28
CA MET A 1 42.20 56.35 19.35
C MET A 1 41.14 55.95 18.33
N ARG A 2 41.53 55.51 17.12
CA ARG A 2 40.60 54.99 16.10
C ARG A 2 40.50 53.47 16.29
N ARG A 3 39.31 52.97 16.64
CA ARG A 3 39.04 51.53 16.71
C ARG A 3 38.65 51.07 15.30
N SER A 4 39.51 50.28 14.66
CA SER A 4 39.18 49.61 13.40
C SER A 4 38.09 48.56 13.65
N PRO A 5 36.98 48.54 12.90
CA PRO A 5 36.01 47.46 13.00
C PRO A 5 36.59 46.21 12.35
N CYS A 6 36.71 45.12 13.13
CA CYS A 6 36.93 43.78 12.59
C CYS A 6 35.74 43.44 11.69
N ALA A 7 35.98 43.34 10.39
CA ALA A 7 35.04 42.76 9.46
C ALA A 7 35.01 41.24 9.70
N TRP A 8 34.00 40.77 10.42
CA TRP A 8 33.70 39.35 10.52
C TRP A 8 33.14 38.90 9.17
N LEU A 9 33.90 38.06 8.46
CA LEU A 9 33.45 37.43 7.24
C LEU A 9 32.35 36.42 7.60
N VAL A 10 31.08 36.80 7.41
CA VAL A 10 29.95 35.87 7.53
C VAL A 10 29.95 35.00 6.28
N LEU A 11 30.36 33.75 6.41
CA LEU A 11 30.23 32.75 5.36
C LEU A 11 28.74 32.38 5.24
N VAL A 12 28.08 32.90 4.20
CA VAL A 12 26.69 32.54 3.89
C VAL A 12 26.69 31.18 3.20
N LEU A 13 26.26 30.15 3.92
CA LEU A 13 26.06 28.81 3.36
C LEU A 13 24.75 28.80 2.56
N ALA A 14 24.84 28.96 1.24
CA ALA A 14 23.67 28.87 0.37
C ALA A 14 23.24 27.38 0.23
N PRO A 15 21.94 27.07 0.35
CA PRO A 15 21.46 25.71 0.13
C PRO A 15 21.67 25.30 -1.32
N VAL A 16 22.37 24.17 -1.54
CA VAL A 16 22.50 23.57 -2.87
C VAL A 16 21.16 22.94 -3.23
N PRO A 17 20.55 23.30 -4.38
CA PRO A 17 19.32 22.65 -4.81
C PRO A 17 19.59 21.16 -5.04
N ALA A 18 18.75 20.31 -4.45
CA ALA A 18 18.82 18.88 -4.71
C ALA A 18 18.65 18.62 -6.21
N ALA A 19 19.52 17.77 -6.78
CA ALA A 19 19.43 17.41 -8.18
C ALA A 19 18.14 16.64 -8.46
N ALA A 20 17.48 16.93 -9.58
CA ALA A 20 16.27 16.21 -9.99
C ALA A 20 16.54 14.71 -10.16
N LEU A 21 15.59 13.88 -9.73
CA LEU A 21 15.70 12.43 -9.81
C LEU A 21 15.66 11.95 -11.27
N ASP A 22 16.41 10.90 -11.56
CA ASP A 22 16.44 10.23 -12.85
C ASP A 22 16.27 8.71 -12.67
N TYR A 23 15.54 8.09 -13.60
CA TYR A 23 15.27 6.66 -13.54
C TYR A 23 16.56 5.84 -13.50
N GLU A 24 17.51 6.05 -14.41
CA GLU A 24 18.68 5.16 -14.51
C GLU A 24 19.59 5.27 -13.29
N ARG A 25 19.71 6.48 -12.73
CA ARG A 25 20.58 6.75 -11.59
C ARG A 25 19.95 6.34 -10.26
N ASP A 26 18.68 6.72 -10.03
CA ASP A 26 18.09 6.70 -8.69
C ASP A 26 17.03 5.59 -8.51
N VAL A 27 16.26 5.26 -9.56
CA VAL A 27 15.11 4.34 -9.46
C VAL A 27 15.45 2.93 -9.93
N MET A 28 16.20 2.82 -11.03
CA MET A 28 16.58 1.56 -11.64
C MET A 28 17.35 0.65 -10.66
N PRO A 29 18.28 1.13 -9.82
CA PRO A 29 18.93 0.27 -8.82
C PRO A 29 17.96 -0.33 -7.80
N ILE A 30 16.90 0.40 -7.41
CA ILE A 30 15.85 -0.07 -6.51
C ILE A 30 15.07 -1.20 -7.19
N PHE A 31 14.63 -0.98 -8.44
CA PHE A 31 13.87 -1.99 -9.19
C PHE A 31 14.69 -3.21 -9.56
N ALA A 32 15.98 -3.03 -9.84
CA ALA A 32 16.90 -4.13 -10.09
C ALA A 32 16.95 -5.10 -8.90
N LYS A 33 16.99 -4.56 -7.68
CA LYS A 33 17.05 -5.37 -6.45
C LYS A 33 15.72 -6.02 -6.07
N LYS A 34 14.59 -5.40 -6.40
CA LYS A 34 13.27 -5.75 -5.81
C LYS A 34 12.24 -6.26 -6.81
N CYS A 35 12.44 -6.03 -8.11
CA CYS A 35 11.40 -6.23 -9.13
C CYS A 35 11.85 -7.12 -10.29
N TYR A 36 13.15 -7.18 -10.60
CA TYR A 36 13.64 -7.82 -11.83
C TYR A 36 13.43 -9.33 -11.88
N ASP A 37 13.31 -10.00 -10.73
CA ASP A 37 12.96 -11.43 -10.66
C ASP A 37 11.66 -11.78 -11.42
N CYS A 38 10.73 -10.82 -11.55
CA CYS A 38 9.46 -11.00 -12.25
C CYS A 38 9.23 -10.02 -13.42
N HIS A 39 9.94 -8.89 -13.44
CA HIS A 39 9.71 -7.77 -14.37
C HIS A 39 10.97 -7.40 -15.17
N SER A 40 11.78 -8.39 -15.53
CA SER A 40 12.93 -8.21 -16.42
C SER A 40 12.92 -9.20 -17.59
N ALA A 41 13.81 -9.03 -18.56
CA ALA A 41 14.00 -10.04 -19.61
C ALA A 41 14.47 -11.39 -19.06
N GLU A 42 15.30 -11.41 -18.02
CA GLU A 42 15.79 -12.64 -17.39
C GLU A 42 14.66 -13.46 -16.72
N ALA A 43 13.55 -12.81 -16.35
CA ALA A 43 12.35 -13.50 -15.88
C ALA A 43 11.63 -14.30 -17.00
N GLY A 44 12.08 -14.18 -18.25
CA GLY A 44 11.48 -14.81 -19.43
C GLY A 44 10.13 -14.18 -19.79
N LYS A 45 9.03 -14.75 -19.28
CA LYS A 45 7.70 -14.12 -19.41
C LYS A 45 7.49 -13.14 -18.27
N TRP A 46 7.88 -11.89 -18.49
CA TRP A 46 7.67 -10.82 -17.50
C TRP A 46 6.19 -10.67 -17.13
N LYS A 47 5.93 -10.47 -15.84
CA LYS A 47 4.55 -10.40 -15.31
C LYS A 47 3.87 -9.10 -15.75
N GLY A 48 2.58 -9.20 -16.06
CA GLY A 48 1.77 -8.04 -16.45
C GLY A 48 2.21 -7.35 -17.75
N GLY A 49 3.07 -7.98 -18.56
CA GLY A 49 3.61 -7.35 -19.77
C GLY A 49 4.58 -6.20 -19.48
N LEU A 50 5.06 -6.07 -18.24
CA LEU A 50 5.89 -4.97 -17.79
C LEU A 50 7.35 -5.39 -17.68
N ARG A 51 8.20 -4.76 -18.49
CA ARG A 51 9.65 -4.85 -18.46
C ARG A 51 10.26 -3.59 -17.84
N LEU A 52 11.05 -3.73 -16.77
CA LEU A 52 11.68 -2.63 -16.04
C LEU A 52 13.19 -2.49 -16.33
N ASP A 53 13.86 -3.56 -16.79
CA ASP A 53 15.29 -3.56 -17.15
C ASP A 53 15.61 -2.88 -18.49
N ASP A 54 14.61 -2.25 -19.11
CA ASP A 54 14.71 -1.58 -20.41
C ASP A 54 13.94 -0.26 -20.30
N ALA A 55 14.67 0.83 -20.12
CA ALA A 55 14.08 2.13 -19.90
C ALA A 55 13.21 2.60 -21.09
N ALA A 56 13.59 2.22 -22.32
CA ALA A 56 12.82 2.57 -23.52
C ALA A 56 11.50 1.78 -23.59
N HIS A 57 11.50 0.51 -23.20
CA HIS A 57 10.27 -0.26 -23.05
C HIS A 57 9.40 0.27 -21.91
N PHE A 58 10.00 0.54 -20.76
CA PHE A 58 9.28 1.03 -19.58
C PHE A 58 8.61 2.37 -19.85
N ARG A 59 9.29 3.29 -20.54
CA ARG A 59 8.73 4.59 -20.96
C ARG A 59 7.47 4.46 -21.81
N LYS A 60 7.31 3.39 -22.59
CA LYS A 60 6.07 3.13 -23.37
C LYS A 60 4.89 2.72 -22.50
N ARG A 61 5.10 2.48 -21.20
CA ARG A 61 4.05 2.22 -20.21
C ARG A 61 3.66 3.49 -19.43
N PHE A 62 4.11 4.65 -19.90
CA PHE A 62 3.82 5.95 -19.31
C PHE A 62 2.68 6.59 -20.12
N ALA A 63 1.53 6.72 -19.51
CA ALA A 63 0.35 7.36 -20.09
C ALA A 63 -0.71 7.53 -19.01
N LYS A 64 -1.75 8.31 -19.34
CA LYS A 64 -2.92 8.45 -18.48
C LYS A 64 -3.55 7.07 -18.24
N HIS A 65 -3.76 6.71 -16.97
CA HIS A 65 -4.26 5.40 -16.53
C HIS A 65 -3.32 4.20 -16.76
N GLU A 66 -2.02 4.42 -16.97
CA GLU A 66 -1.03 3.34 -17.08
C GLU A 66 -0.15 3.19 -15.82
N VAL A 67 1.01 2.54 -15.98
CA VAL A 67 1.91 2.14 -14.89
C VAL A 67 2.48 3.37 -14.20
N VAL A 68 2.88 4.38 -14.97
CA VAL A 68 3.38 5.67 -14.48
C VAL A 68 2.63 6.78 -15.19
N ILE A 69 2.12 7.74 -14.43
CA ILE A 69 1.52 8.98 -14.90
C ILE A 69 2.47 10.10 -14.46
N PRO A 70 3.30 10.65 -15.37
CA PRO A 70 4.22 11.73 -15.01
C PRO A 70 3.48 12.89 -14.32
N GLY A 71 3.99 13.30 -13.16
CA GLY A 71 3.42 14.36 -12.34
C GLY A 71 2.32 13.92 -11.37
N ASP A 72 1.71 12.76 -11.59
CA ASP A 72 0.56 12.25 -10.83
C ASP A 72 0.96 10.94 -10.12
N TRP A 73 1.67 11.11 -9.00
CA TRP A 73 2.33 10.01 -8.30
C TRP A 73 1.35 9.08 -7.59
N ASP A 74 0.26 9.61 -7.02
CA ASP A 74 -0.74 8.84 -6.27
C ASP A 74 -1.74 8.14 -7.19
N ALA A 75 -2.04 8.69 -8.38
CA ALA A 75 -2.84 7.99 -9.38
C ALA A 75 -2.04 6.97 -10.22
N SER A 76 -0.71 7.00 -10.16
CA SER A 76 0.15 6.05 -10.88
C SER A 76 -0.01 4.63 -10.35
N TYR A 77 -0.37 3.68 -11.23
CA TYR A 77 -0.62 2.30 -10.81
C TYR A 77 0.60 1.65 -10.14
N LEU A 78 1.82 2.03 -10.55
CA LEU A 78 3.07 1.62 -9.90
C LEU A 78 3.09 1.99 -8.42
N PHE A 79 2.77 3.24 -8.08
CA PHE A 79 2.75 3.70 -6.70
C PHE A 79 1.66 2.97 -5.88
N VAL A 80 0.50 2.76 -6.49
CA VAL A 80 -0.60 2.00 -5.87
C VAL A 80 -0.12 0.60 -5.49
N VAL A 81 0.45 -0.19 -6.41
CA VAL A 81 0.81 -1.59 -6.14
C VAL A 81 1.95 -1.77 -5.13
N ILE A 82 2.92 -0.86 -5.09
CA ILE A 82 4.05 -0.92 -4.13
C ILE A 82 3.64 -0.51 -2.71
N THR A 83 2.57 0.27 -2.56
CA THR A 83 2.07 0.76 -1.27
C THR A 83 0.89 -0.03 -0.72
N ARG A 84 0.28 -0.94 -1.51
CA ARG A 84 -0.81 -1.80 -1.03
C ARG A 84 -0.42 -2.65 0.18
N PRO A 85 -1.37 -2.99 1.08
CA PRO A 85 -1.14 -3.92 2.17
C PRO A 85 -0.49 -5.24 1.74
N PRO A 86 0.37 -5.87 2.57
CA PRO A 86 1.09 -7.10 2.21
C PRO A 86 0.20 -8.32 1.90
N ASP A 87 -1.03 -8.32 2.39
CA ASP A 87 -2.03 -9.37 2.17
C ASP A 87 -2.94 -9.09 0.95
N HIS A 88 -2.82 -7.90 0.35
CA HIS A 88 -3.59 -7.56 -0.84
C HIS A 88 -3.12 -8.36 -2.06
N LYS A 89 -4.04 -8.95 -2.82
CA LYS A 89 -3.75 -9.83 -3.96
C LYS A 89 -2.91 -9.19 -5.08
N GLU A 90 -2.98 -7.87 -5.21
CA GLU A 90 -2.24 -7.07 -6.22
C GLU A 90 -1.00 -6.37 -5.65
N THR A 91 -0.64 -6.64 -4.40
CA THR A 91 0.54 -6.02 -3.78
C THR A 91 1.81 -6.48 -4.47
N MET A 92 2.77 -5.56 -4.60
CA MET A 92 4.09 -5.85 -5.17
C MET A 92 5.20 -5.61 -4.13
N PRO A 93 6.16 -6.55 -4.00
CA PRO A 93 6.13 -7.89 -4.58
C PRO A 93 4.98 -8.74 -4.00
N PRO A 94 4.53 -9.79 -4.70
CA PRO A 94 3.55 -10.71 -4.14
C PRO A 94 4.05 -11.32 -2.83
N LYS A 95 3.10 -11.72 -1.98
CA LYS A 95 3.41 -12.34 -0.70
C LYS A 95 4.43 -13.48 -0.87
N ASP A 96 5.49 -13.45 -0.08
CA ASP A 96 6.56 -14.44 -0.05
C ASP A 96 7.36 -14.57 -1.38
N LYS A 97 7.35 -13.53 -2.23
CA LYS A 97 8.07 -13.51 -3.54
C LYS A 97 9.15 -12.46 -3.67
N GLY A 98 9.46 -11.73 -2.60
CA GLY A 98 10.53 -10.74 -2.60
C GLY A 98 10.43 -9.82 -1.39
N GLU A 99 11.47 -9.02 -1.19
CA GLU A 99 11.46 -7.97 -0.19
C GLU A 99 10.64 -6.78 -0.69
N ARG A 100 9.87 -6.15 0.20
CA ARG A 100 9.19 -4.89 -0.10
C ARG A 100 10.20 -3.75 -0.24
N LEU A 101 9.75 -2.68 -0.88
CA LEU A 101 10.45 -1.41 -0.85
C LEU A 101 10.40 -0.82 0.57
N THR A 102 11.48 -0.15 0.97
CA THR A 102 11.52 0.64 2.21
C THR A 102 10.73 1.95 2.05
N PRO A 103 10.41 2.64 3.15
CA PRO A 103 9.81 3.98 3.10
C PRO A 103 10.57 4.97 2.21
N ASP A 104 11.90 4.98 2.31
CA ASP A 104 12.76 5.88 1.52
C ASP A 104 12.77 5.50 0.04
N GLU A 105 12.75 4.20 -0.28
CA GLU A 105 12.64 3.71 -1.66
C GLU A 105 11.28 4.09 -2.26
N ILE A 106 10.17 3.93 -1.51
CA ILE A 106 8.83 4.35 -1.94
C ILE A 106 8.79 5.86 -2.17
N MET A 107 9.34 6.65 -1.24
CA MET A 107 9.41 8.11 -1.37
C MET A 107 10.23 8.53 -2.59
N THR A 108 11.34 7.86 -2.87
CA THR A 108 12.17 8.11 -4.06
C THR A 108 11.36 7.87 -5.34
N VAL A 109 10.61 6.76 -5.41
CA VAL A 109 9.73 6.48 -6.56
C VAL A 109 8.64 7.53 -6.70
N ALA A 110 7.97 7.90 -5.60
CA ALA A 110 6.90 8.90 -5.62
C ALA A 110 7.40 10.27 -6.11
N LYS A 111 8.53 10.74 -5.57
CA LYS A 111 9.17 11.99 -5.99
C LYS A 111 9.61 11.95 -7.45
N TRP A 112 10.21 10.84 -7.89
CA TRP A 112 10.59 10.69 -9.29
C TRP A 112 9.39 10.79 -10.23
N ILE A 113 8.26 10.14 -9.91
CA ILE A 113 7.03 10.26 -10.70
C ILE A 113 6.54 11.72 -10.69
N HIS A 114 6.46 12.32 -9.50
CA HIS A 114 6.02 13.70 -9.30
C HIS A 114 6.89 14.72 -10.07
N GLU A 115 8.20 14.50 -10.18
CA GLU A 115 9.12 15.34 -10.95
C GLU A 115 9.02 15.18 -12.48
N GLY A 116 8.10 14.32 -12.93
CA GLY A 116 7.81 14.04 -14.33
C GLY A 116 8.44 12.75 -14.85
N ALA A 117 8.76 11.81 -13.96
CA ALA A 117 9.25 10.47 -14.29
C ALA A 117 10.41 10.50 -15.29
N ARG A 118 11.46 11.27 -14.97
CA ARG A 118 12.58 11.50 -15.87
C ARG A 118 13.34 10.21 -16.20
N ILE A 119 13.65 9.98 -17.46
CA ILE A 119 14.52 8.91 -17.94
C ILE A 119 15.57 9.55 -18.85
N ASN A 120 16.86 9.44 -18.49
CA ASN A 120 17.98 9.99 -19.26
C ASN A 120 17.83 11.47 -19.62
N GLY A 121 17.38 12.28 -18.67
CA GLY A 121 17.14 13.71 -18.93
C GLY A 121 15.76 14.03 -19.49
N ASP A 122 15.06 13.08 -20.12
CA ASP A 122 13.74 13.31 -20.71
C ASP A 122 12.61 13.05 -19.70
N ARG A 123 11.74 14.05 -19.49
CA ARG A 123 10.62 13.96 -18.54
C ARG A 123 9.28 14.27 -19.21
N GLY A 124 8.21 13.79 -18.59
CA GLY A 124 6.85 14.28 -18.83
C GLY A 124 6.52 15.50 -17.98
N ASP A 125 5.23 15.70 -17.75
CA ASP A 125 4.73 16.80 -16.94
C ASP A 125 5.13 16.63 -15.46
N ARG A 126 5.47 17.75 -14.82
CA ARG A 126 5.71 17.78 -13.38
C ARG A 126 4.38 17.94 -12.65
N GLY A 127 4.28 17.34 -11.47
CA GLY A 127 3.13 17.48 -10.58
C GLY A 127 3.00 18.88 -10.00
N ASP A 128 1.85 19.11 -9.37
CA ASP A 128 1.55 20.36 -8.67
C ASP A 128 2.52 20.55 -7.49
N PRO A 129 3.29 21.65 -7.42
CA PRO A 129 4.21 21.89 -6.31
C PRO A 129 3.52 21.92 -4.93
N ASP A 130 2.22 22.22 -4.88
CA ASP A 130 1.44 22.22 -3.64
C ASP A 130 0.96 20.80 -3.24
N PHE A 131 1.19 19.80 -4.10
CA PHE A 131 0.84 18.39 -3.90
C PHE A 131 2.06 17.46 -3.95
N ALA A 132 3.12 17.85 -3.24
CA ALA A 132 4.38 17.11 -3.19
C ALA A 132 4.28 15.83 -2.32
N PRO A 133 4.85 14.68 -2.75
CA PRO A 133 4.75 13.42 -2.01
C PRO A 133 5.20 13.49 -0.55
N GLU A 134 6.26 14.24 -0.24
CA GLU A 134 6.79 14.45 1.11
C GLU A 134 5.75 14.96 2.12
N ASP A 135 4.77 15.72 1.66
CA ASP A 135 3.75 16.32 2.51
C ASP A 135 2.66 15.32 2.86
N PHE A 136 2.32 14.40 1.95
CA PHE A 136 1.16 13.48 2.07
C PHE A 136 1.54 12.03 2.38
N VAL A 137 2.73 11.58 1.97
CA VAL A 137 3.21 10.21 2.16
C VAL A 137 3.88 10.12 3.53
N LYS A 138 3.16 9.60 4.53
CA LYS A 138 3.72 9.30 5.86
C LYS A 138 3.82 7.80 6.06
N PHE A 139 4.74 7.36 6.90
CA PHE A 139 4.92 5.96 7.25
C PHE A 139 4.87 5.76 8.76
N ASP A 140 4.29 4.65 9.20
CA ASP A 140 4.37 4.24 10.60
C ASP A 140 5.76 3.68 10.95
N ARG A 141 5.98 3.39 12.22
CA ARG A 141 7.25 2.80 12.71
C ARG A 141 7.60 1.44 12.08
N HIS A 142 6.67 0.80 11.39
CA HIS A 142 6.86 -0.47 10.69
C HIS A 142 6.99 -0.28 9.17
N GLY A 143 7.10 0.97 8.70
CA GLY A 143 7.25 1.33 7.30
C GLY A 143 5.97 1.17 6.46
N ARG A 144 4.80 1.11 7.10
CA ARG A 144 3.50 1.06 6.39
C ARG A 144 3.01 2.47 6.10
N LEU A 145 2.47 2.69 4.90
CA LEU A 145 1.91 3.98 4.52
C LEU A 145 0.75 4.36 5.45
N VAL A 146 0.78 5.58 5.98
CA VAL A 146 -0.27 6.23 6.75
C VAL A 146 -0.76 7.40 5.92
N THR A 147 -1.87 7.23 5.19
CA THR A 147 -2.49 8.37 4.50
C THR A 147 -3.42 9.06 5.49
N GLU A 148 -3.35 10.38 5.64
CA GLU A 148 -4.27 11.12 6.52
C GLU A 148 -5.75 10.98 6.13
N GLN A 149 -6.04 10.44 4.95
CA GLN A 149 -7.38 10.01 4.54
C GLN A 149 -7.93 8.84 5.39
N PHE A 150 -7.05 8.15 6.12
CA PHE A 150 -7.37 7.28 7.25
C PHE A 150 -6.53 7.77 8.43
N GLY A 151 -7.12 8.66 9.27
CA GLY A 151 -6.42 9.32 10.38
C GLY A 151 -5.61 8.39 11.29
N ALA A 152 -4.82 8.97 12.19
CA ALA A 152 -3.83 8.32 13.08
C ALA A 152 -4.30 7.10 13.91
N ASP A 153 -5.56 6.71 13.81
CA ASP A 153 -6.16 5.47 14.30
C ASP A 153 -6.36 4.39 13.21
N ALA A 154 -5.71 4.48 12.06
CA ALA A 154 -5.53 3.34 11.15
C ALA A 154 -4.54 2.30 11.73
N ALA A 155 -4.66 2.00 13.03
CA ALA A 155 -4.67 0.61 13.42
C ALA A 155 -5.60 -0.11 12.44
N ALA A 156 -5.18 -1.25 11.88
CA ALA A 156 -6.04 -2.10 11.05
C ALA A 156 -7.46 -1.98 11.59
N ALA A 157 -8.36 -1.34 10.82
CA ALA A 157 -9.69 -0.93 11.31
C ALA A 157 -10.18 -2.06 12.20
N PRO A 158 -10.47 -1.81 13.51
CA PRO A 158 -10.55 -2.86 14.51
C PRO A 158 -11.36 -3.97 13.88
N GLU A 159 -10.73 -5.14 13.64
CA GLU A 159 -11.35 -6.18 12.82
C GLU A 159 -12.81 -6.25 13.23
N PRO A 160 -13.75 -6.03 12.28
CA PRO A 160 -15.14 -5.81 12.65
C PRO A 160 -15.53 -6.93 13.59
N ALA A 161 -16.34 -6.65 14.61
CA ALA A 161 -16.61 -7.63 15.67
C ALA A 161 -17.10 -9.01 15.14
N THR A 162 -17.58 -9.03 13.88
CA THR A 162 -17.93 -10.17 13.04
C THR A 162 -16.73 -11.02 12.57
N ALA A 163 -15.57 -10.40 12.28
CA ALA A 163 -14.37 -11.04 11.75
C ALA A 163 -13.53 -11.83 12.79
N ARG A 164 -13.85 -11.74 14.08
CA ARG A 164 -13.16 -12.51 15.13
C ARG A 164 -13.78 -13.91 15.32
N PRO A 165 -12.97 -14.98 15.44
CA PRO A 165 -13.46 -16.31 15.82
C PRO A 165 -14.13 -16.30 17.20
N ARG A 166 -15.28 -16.95 17.32
CA ARG A 166 -16.08 -17.05 18.55
C ARG A 166 -16.60 -18.47 18.74
N SER A 167 -16.98 -18.78 19.98
CA SER A 167 -17.64 -20.05 20.32
C SER A 167 -19.13 -19.99 19.99
N TRP A 168 -19.60 -20.92 19.17
CA TRP A 168 -21.01 -21.09 18.80
C TRP A 168 -21.51 -22.43 19.30
N THR A 169 -22.62 -22.42 20.02
CA THR A 169 -23.23 -23.60 20.65
C THR A 169 -24.58 -23.88 20.00
N ASN A 170 -24.81 -25.13 19.60
CA ASN A 170 -26.11 -25.58 19.08
C ASN A 170 -27.11 -25.86 20.22
N GLN A 171 -28.36 -26.19 19.88
CA GLN A 171 -29.39 -26.56 20.86
C GLN A 171 -29.06 -27.82 21.68
N GLU A 172 -28.16 -28.67 21.19
CA GLU A 172 -27.70 -29.89 21.85
C GLU A 172 -26.50 -29.64 22.80
N GLY A 173 -26.03 -28.39 22.93
CA GLY A 173 -24.88 -28.03 23.78
C GLY A 173 -23.51 -28.26 23.13
N LYS A 174 -23.46 -28.73 21.88
CA LYS A 174 -22.20 -28.90 21.13
C LYS A 174 -21.67 -27.55 20.69
N THR A 175 -20.39 -27.30 20.97
CA THR A 175 -19.73 -26.02 20.72
C THR A 175 -18.66 -26.13 19.64
N ILE A 176 -18.56 -25.11 18.79
CA ILE A 176 -17.52 -24.96 17.76
C ILE A 176 -16.90 -23.56 17.84
N THR A 177 -15.65 -23.43 17.41
CA THR A 177 -15.02 -22.11 17.21
C THR A 177 -15.07 -21.74 15.73
N ALA A 178 -15.74 -20.64 15.40
CA ALA A 178 -15.88 -20.16 14.02
C ALA A 178 -16.03 -18.64 13.95
N THR A 179 -15.73 -18.05 12.80
CA THR A 179 -15.91 -16.62 12.53
C THR A 179 -17.25 -16.38 11.84
N PHE A 180 -18.06 -15.45 12.33
CA PHE A 180 -19.34 -15.12 11.70
C PHE A 180 -19.12 -14.22 10.48
N LYS A 181 -19.53 -14.68 9.30
CA LYS A 181 -19.32 -13.96 8.03
C LYS A 181 -20.56 -13.21 7.54
N GLY A 182 -21.72 -13.46 8.12
CA GLY A 182 -22.98 -12.81 7.75
C GLY A 182 -24.16 -13.78 7.76
N MET A 183 -25.31 -13.28 7.34
CA MET A 183 -26.53 -14.07 7.19
C MET A 183 -26.83 -14.31 5.71
N GLU A 184 -27.34 -15.49 5.40
CA GLU A 184 -27.90 -15.81 4.09
C GLU A 184 -29.30 -16.41 4.30
N GLY A 185 -30.33 -15.59 4.12
CA GLY A 185 -31.69 -15.94 4.53
C GLY A 185 -31.78 -16.15 6.04
N SER A 186 -32.23 -17.33 6.47
CA SER A 186 -32.33 -17.73 7.89
C SER A 186 -31.08 -18.42 8.44
N ASP A 187 -30.02 -18.52 7.64
CA ASP A 187 -28.81 -19.26 7.99
C ASP A 187 -27.66 -18.32 8.31
N ALA A 188 -26.89 -18.67 9.34
CA ALA A 188 -25.63 -18.01 9.66
C ALA A 188 -24.48 -18.61 8.83
N LEU A 189 -23.64 -17.75 8.25
CA LEU A 189 -22.40 -18.14 7.59
C LEU A 189 -21.27 -18.16 8.61
N LEU A 190 -20.75 -19.36 8.91
CA LEU A 190 -19.69 -19.56 9.90
C LEU A 190 -18.42 -20.09 9.22
N LEU A 191 -17.35 -19.32 9.24
CA LEU A 191 -16.02 -19.73 8.76
C LEU A 191 -15.28 -20.51 9.85
N LEU A 192 -15.05 -21.79 9.60
CA LEU A 192 -14.28 -22.67 10.48
C LEU A 192 -12.78 -22.38 10.37
N ALA A 193 -12.00 -22.82 11.36
CA ALA A 193 -10.54 -22.66 11.40
C ALA A 193 -9.80 -23.30 10.21
N ASN A 194 -10.41 -24.30 9.56
CA ASN A 194 -9.88 -24.96 8.36
C ASN A 194 -10.17 -24.19 7.06
N GLY A 195 -10.70 -22.96 7.14
CA GLY A 195 -11.00 -22.12 5.98
C GLY A 195 -12.34 -22.42 5.30
N ARG A 196 -13.10 -23.41 5.78
CA ARG A 196 -14.42 -23.74 5.19
C ARG A 196 -15.53 -22.92 5.84
N THR A 197 -16.31 -22.23 5.02
CA THR A 197 -17.56 -21.59 5.45
C THR A 197 -18.69 -22.61 5.45
N VAL A 198 -19.40 -22.73 6.56
CA VAL A 198 -20.60 -23.56 6.70
C VAL A 198 -21.82 -22.68 6.88
N ARG A 199 -22.92 -23.06 6.23
CA ARG A 199 -24.25 -22.47 6.46
C ARG A 199 -24.88 -23.22 7.62
N TYR A 200 -25.28 -22.50 8.67
CA TYR A 200 -25.87 -23.12 9.85
C TYR A 200 -27.20 -22.44 10.19
N PRO A 201 -28.33 -23.19 10.23
CA PRO A 201 -29.63 -22.60 10.51
C PRO A 201 -29.69 -21.92 11.88
N LEU A 202 -30.12 -20.66 11.92
CA LEU A 202 -30.17 -19.87 13.14
C LEU A 202 -31.10 -20.49 14.21
N ALA A 203 -32.16 -21.16 13.76
CA ALA A 203 -33.10 -21.90 14.62
C ALA A 203 -32.41 -23.05 15.40
N LYS A 204 -31.36 -23.65 14.85
CA LYS A 204 -30.64 -24.78 15.46
C LYS A 204 -29.53 -24.35 16.43
N LEU A 205 -29.24 -23.05 16.51
CA LEU A 205 -28.32 -22.51 17.51
C LEU A 205 -28.99 -22.41 18.88
N SER A 206 -28.18 -22.46 19.93
CA SER A 206 -28.62 -22.10 21.29
C SER A 206 -29.13 -20.66 21.32
N ALA A 207 -29.99 -20.34 22.30
CA ALA A 207 -30.52 -18.99 22.45
C ALA A 207 -29.41 -17.94 22.62
N ALA A 208 -28.35 -18.26 23.37
CA ALA A 208 -27.20 -17.39 23.58
C ALA A 208 -26.42 -17.13 22.29
N SER A 209 -26.10 -18.18 21.52
CA SER A 209 -25.41 -18.04 20.24
C SER A 209 -26.24 -17.31 19.19
N ARG A 210 -27.56 -17.54 19.18
CA ARG A 210 -28.48 -16.84 18.29
C ARG A 210 -28.53 -15.33 18.58
N ALA A 211 -28.70 -14.95 19.85
CA ALA A 211 -28.73 -13.55 20.26
C ALA A 211 -27.43 -12.82 19.90
N GLU A 212 -26.27 -13.49 20.02
CA GLU A 212 -24.99 -12.93 19.63
C GLU A 212 -24.88 -12.76 18.10
N ILE A 213 -25.37 -13.72 17.30
CA ILE A 213 -25.42 -13.57 15.83
C ILE A 213 -26.35 -12.43 15.43
N GLU A 214 -27.52 -12.30 16.04
CA GLU A 214 -28.46 -11.21 15.75
C GLU A 214 -27.84 -9.84 16.07
N LYS A 215 -27.14 -9.73 17.20
CA LYS A 215 -26.39 -8.52 17.56
C LYS A 215 -25.28 -8.20 16.55
N LEU A 216 -24.53 -9.20 16.11
CA LEU A 216 -23.48 -9.04 15.11
C LEU A 216 -24.02 -8.68 13.73
N ALA A 217 -25.16 -9.25 13.33
CA ALA A 217 -25.84 -8.94 12.09
C ALA A 217 -26.39 -7.50 12.08
N ALA A 218 -26.94 -7.04 13.21
CA ALA A 218 -27.44 -5.66 13.36
C ALA A 218 -26.31 -4.61 13.39
N GLY A 219 -25.12 -4.97 13.86
CA GLY A 219 -23.95 -4.08 13.94
C GLY A 219 -23.19 -3.85 12.63
N GLY A 220 -23.47 -4.63 11.58
CA GLY A 220 -22.79 -4.55 10.27
C GLY A 220 -23.49 -3.71 9.19
N ALA A 221 -24.61 -3.05 9.52
CA ALA A 221 -25.48 -2.34 8.56
C ALA A 221 -25.34 -0.80 8.60
N ARG A 222 -24.14 -0.26 8.78
CA ARG A 222 -23.85 1.17 8.64
C ARG A 222 -22.66 1.41 7.74
#